data_AF-A0A5C4V944-F1
#
_entry.id   AF-A0A5C4V944-F1
#
_cell.length_a   1.000
_cell.length_b   1.000
_cell.length_c   1.000
_cell.angle_alpha   90.00
_cell.angle_beta   90.00
_cell.angle_gamma   90.00
#
_symmetry.space_group_name_H-M   'P 1'
#
loop_
_entity.id
_entity.type
_entity.pdbx_description
1 polymer ?
#
loop_
_entity_poly.entity_id
_entity_poly.type
_entity_poly.pdbx_seq_one_letter_code
_entity_poly.pdbx_strand_id
1 'polypeptide(L)' 'MVAEITGSRPERDRVDKLLAYARGAIPLYLLIDRDRRAATLFSEPSPQGYAQHHQVTLGKPLPLPAPFAFDLATGRLL' A
#
# COMPACT_ATOMS: atom_id res chain seq x y z
N MET A 1 -0.95 -2.52 10.33
CA MET A 1 -0.64 -2.35 8.90
C MET A 1 -0.55 -3.72 8.26
N VAL A 2 -1.01 -3.87 7.02
CA VAL A 2 -0.72 -5.03 6.16
C VAL A 2 0.14 -4.54 4.99
N ALA A 3 1.12 -5.34 4.59
CA ALA A 3 1.94 -5.08 3.41
C ALA A 3 1.84 -6.27 2.44
N GLU A 4 1.62 -5.97 1.17
CA GLU A 4 1.50 -6.98 0.11
C GLU A 4 2.40 -6.59 -1.07
N ILE A 5 2.89 -7.62 -1.77
CA ILE A 5 3.68 -7.47 -3.00
C ILE A 5 2.90 -8.17 -4.10
N THR A 6 2.67 -7.50 -5.23
CA THR A 6 1.87 -8.08 -6.31
C THR A 6 2.45 -9.40 -6.80
N GLY A 7 1.62 -10.45 -6.81
CA GLY A 7 1.95 -11.78 -7.33
C GLY A 7 1.67 -11.93 -8.83
N SER A 8 1.46 -13.16 -9.29
CA SER A 8 1.07 -13.47 -10.68
C SER A 8 -0.37 -13.06 -11.04
N ARG A 9 -1.19 -12.70 -10.05
CA ARG A 9 -2.57 -12.19 -10.20
C ARG A 9 -2.69 -10.84 -9.49
N PRO A 10 -2.11 -9.76 -10.02
CA PRO A 10 -1.96 -8.50 -9.31
C PRO A 10 -3.30 -7.82 -9.00
N GLU A 11 -4.36 -8.11 -9.76
CA GLU A 11 -5.70 -7.57 -9.50
C GLU A 11 -6.26 -7.99 -8.13
N ARG A 12 -5.82 -9.13 -7.59
CA ARG A 12 -6.20 -9.54 -6.23
C ARG A 12 -5.71 -8.52 -5.19
N ASP A 13 -4.50 -7.99 -5.37
CA ASP A 13 -3.92 -7.01 -4.45
C ASP A 13 -4.42 -5.58 -4.74
N ARG A 14 -4.66 -5.27 -6.02
CA ARG A 14 -5.12 -3.95 -6.49
C ARG A 14 -6.61 -3.69 -6.23
N VAL A 15 -7.45 -4.73 -6.19
CA VAL A 15 -8.92 -4.58 -6.08
C VAL A 15 -9.46 -5.37 -4.90
N ASP A 16 -9.34 -6.70 -4.92
CA ASP A 16 -10.05 -7.55 -3.96
C ASP A 16 -9.58 -7.33 -2.52
N LYS A 17 -8.26 -7.43 -2.29
CA LYS A 17 -7.64 -7.20 -0.98
C LYS A 17 -7.74 -5.74 -0.56
N LEU A 18 -7.62 -4.81 -1.50
CA LEU A 18 -7.76 -3.38 -1.21
C LEU A 18 -9.12 -3.10 -0.55
N LEU A 19 -10.21 -3.59 -1.14
CA LEU A 19 -11.55 -3.42 -0.61
C LEU A 19 -11.78 -4.26 0.67
N ALA A 20 -11.29 -5.49 0.71
CA ALA A 20 -11.44 -6.37 1.86
C ALA A 20 -10.74 -5.80 3.11
N TYR A 21 -9.53 -5.27 2.98
CA TYR A 21 -8.78 -4.68 4.09
C TYR A 21 -9.38 -3.36 4.56
N ALA A 22 -9.90 -2.54 3.65
CA ALA A 22 -10.63 -1.33 4.04
C ALA A 22 -11.89 -1.68 4.85
N ARG A 23 -12.67 -2.66 4.39
CA ARG A 23 -13.86 -3.16 5.12
C ARG A 23 -13.53 -3.80 6.46
N GLY A 24 -12.35 -4.42 6.57
CA GLY A 24 -11.80 -4.92 7.82
C GLY A 24 -11.22 -3.85 8.75
N ALA A 25 -11.38 -2.56 8.41
CA ALA A 25 -10.88 -1.42 9.17
C ALA A 25 -9.36 -1.46 9.44
N ILE A 26 -8.59 -2.07 8.53
CA ILE A 26 -7.13 -2.08 8.65
C ILE A 26 -6.62 -0.64 8.44
N PRO A 27 -5.94 -0.01 9.42
CA PRO A 27 -5.64 1.43 9.32
C PRO A 27 -4.71 1.82 8.17
N LEU A 28 -3.83 0.90 7.77
CA LEU A 28 -2.82 1.11 6.74
C LEU A 28 -2.64 -0.16 5.91
N TYR A 29 -2.71 -0.01 4.59
CA TYR A 29 -2.38 -1.05 3.61
C TYR A 29 -1.29 -0.55 2.67
N LEU A 30 -0.13 -1.21 2.70
CA LEU A 30 0.98 -0.92 1.81
C LEU A 30 1.00 -1.93 0.66
N LEU A 31 0.86 -1.46 -0.57
CA LEU A 31 0.98 -2.27 -1.77
C LEU A 31 2.27 -1.94 -2.51
N ILE A 32 3.13 -2.95 -2.70
CA ILE A 32 4.28 -2.90 -3.60
C ILE A 32 3.89 -3.54 -4.93
N ASP A 33 3.70 -2.72 -5.95
CA ASP A 33 3.33 -3.17 -7.30
C ASP A 33 4.58 -3.31 -8.17
N ARG A 34 5.00 -4.55 -8.40
CA ARG A 34 6.20 -4.88 -9.19
C ARG A 34 6.07 -4.50 -10.66
N ASP A 35 4.88 -4.69 -11.24
CA ASP A 35 4.64 -4.39 -12.66
C ASP A 35 4.64 -2.87 -12.88
N ARG A 36 4.02 -2.13 -11.95
CA ARG A 36 3.94 -0.66 -12.02
C ARG A 36 5.17 0.05 -11.44
N ARG A 37 6.10 -0.70 -10.84
CA ARG A 37 7.28 -0.18 -10.13
C ARG A 37 6.93 0.93 -9.14
N ALA A 38 5.89 0.69 -8.34
CA ALA A 38 5.37 1.66 -7.37
C ALA A 38 5.14 1.05 -5.98
N ALA A 39 5.29 1.88 -4.95
CA ALA A 39 4.83 1.61 -3.60
C ALA A 39 3.70 2.58 -3.25
N THR A 40 2.55 2.05 -2.82
CA THR A 40 1.37 2.84 -2.48
C THR A 40 0.91 2.51 -1.07
N LEU A 41 0.90 3.51 -0.19
CA LEU A 41 0.29 3.43 1.13
C LEU A 41 -1.16 3.92 1.04
N PHE A 42 -2.12 3.09 1.41
CA PHE A 42 -3.52 3.44 1.57
C PHE A 42 -3.86 3.64 3.05
N SER A 43 -4.69 4.65 3.34
CA SER A 43 -5.11 5.02 4.71
C SER A 43 -6.55 5.52 4.74
N GLU A 44 -7.08 5.72 5.95
CA GLU A 44 -8.49 6.11 6.20
C GLU A 44 -9.48 5.05 5.64
N PRO A 45 -9.49 3.83 6.22
CA PRO A 45 -10.36 2.76 5.75
C PRO A 45 -11.84 3.07 6.01
N SER A 46 -12.68 2.68 5.05
CA SER A 46 -14.15 2.71 5.14
C SER A 46 -14.75 1.48 4.46
N PRO A 47 -16.06 1.20 4.64
CA PRO A 47 -16.75 0.14 3.92
C PRO A 47 -16.69 0.27 2.38
N GLN A 48 -16.46 1.48 1.87
CA GLN A 48 -16.33 1.81 0.45
C GLN A 48 -14.89 1.69 -0.08
N GLY A 49 -13.89 1.54 0.79
CA GLY A 49 -12.48 1.55 0.42
C GLY A 49 -11.66 2.50 1.30
N TYR A 50 -10.38 2.68 0.94
CA TYR A 50 -9.52 3.69 1.56
C TYR A 50 -9.77 5.07 0.94
N ALA A 51 -9.91 6.10 1.77
CA ALA A 51 -10.15 7.47 1.30
C ALA A 51 -8.86 8.19 0.86
N GLN A 52 -7.70 7.77 1.38
CA GLN A 52 -6.41 8.39 1.10
C GLN A 52 -5.41 7.37 0.56
N HIS A 53 -4.51 7.85 -0.31
CA HIS A 53 -3.33 7.10 -0.71
C HIS A 53 -2.13 8.02 -0.96
N HIS A 54 -0.93 7.52 -0.67
CA HIS A 54 0.33 8.13 -1.03
C HIS A 54 1.14 7.14 -1.86
N GLN A 55 1.51 7.51 -3.09
CA GLN A 55 2.26 6.66 -4.00
C GLN A 55 3.63 7.26 -4.32
N VAL A 56 4.65 6.40 -4.35
CA VAL A 56 5.97 6.75 -4.87
C VAL A 56 6.45 5.71 -5.88
N THR A 57 7.29 6.13 -6.83
CA THR A 57 8.05 5.20 -7.66
C THR A 57 9.05 4.45 -6.78
N LEU A 58 9.20 3.13 -7.00
CA LEU A 58 10.24 2.36 -6.32
C LEU A 58 11.62 2.99 -6.56
N GLY A 59 12.43 3.05 -5.52
CA GLY A 59 13.65 3.87 -5.47
C GLY A 59 13.50 5.14 -4.64
N LYS A 60 12.29 5.69 -4.50
CA LYS A 60 12.03 6.89 -3.69
C LYS A 60 11.52 6.53 -2.29
N PRO A 61 11.90 7.29 -1.25
CA PRO A 61 11.35 7.07 0.09
C PRO A 61 9.83 7.28 0.12
N LEU A 62 9.12 6.45 0.87
CA LEU A 62 7.67 6.58 1.14
C LEU A 62 7.46 6.93 2.61
N PRO A 63 6.97 8.13 2.96
CA PRO A 63 6.74 8.51 4.35
C PRO A 63 5.63 7.67 4.98
N LEU A 64 5.91 7.05 6.13
CA LEU A 64 4.92 6.33 6.92
C LEU A 64 4.45 7.19 8.10
N PRO A 65 3.12 7.27 8.36
CA PRO A 65 2.60 8.01 9.50
C PRO A 65 2.92 7.28 10.82
N ALA A 66 2.58 7.92 11.94
CA ALA A 66 2.55 7.24 13.24
C ALA A 66 1.70 5.96 13.16
N PRO A 67 2.06 4.88 13.89
CA PRO A 67 3.13 4.79 14.88
C PRO A 67 4.54 4.55 14.29
N PHE A 68 4.69 4.49 12.96
CA PHE A 68 5.98 4.22 12.33
C PHE A 68 6.84 5.49 12.25
N ALA A 69 6.26 6.58 11.73
CA ALA A 69 6.87 7.91 11.70
C ALA A 69 8.31 7.94 11.10
N PHE A 70 8.53 7.19 10.03
CA PHE A 70 9.80 7.17 9.28
C PHE A 70 9.55 7.05 7.78
N ASP A 71 10.59 7.39 7.00
CA ASP A 71 10.58 7.22 5.54
C ASP A 71 11.01 5.82 5.14
N LEU A 72 10.08 5.03 4.59
CA LEU A 72 10.36 3.69 4.09
C LEU A 72 11.23 3.77 2.84
N ALA A 73 12.49 3.33 2.95
CA ALA A 73 13.39 3.22 1.82
C ALA A 73 12.94 2.11 0.87
N THR A 74 12.59 2.46 -0.37
CA THR A 74 12.15 1.50 -1.39
C THR A 74 13.25 1.12 -2.38
N GLY A 75 14.48 1.64 -2.22
CA GLY A 75 15.59 1.44 -3.17
C GLY A 75 16.10 -0.01 -3.30
N ARG A 76 15.82 -0.88 -2.32
CA ARG A 76 16.14 -2.32 -2.41
C ARG A 76 15.04 -3.16 -3.05
N LEU A 77 13.93 -2.53 -3.47
CA LEU A 77 12.79 -3.17 -4.12
C LEU A 77 12.77 -2.93 -5.65
N LEU A 78 13.85 -2.37 -6.19
CA LEU A 78 14.01 -2.06 -7.62
C LEU A 78 14.10 -3.30 -8.51
#